data_AF-A0AAJ0CY33-F1
#
_entry.id   AF-A0AAJ0CY33-F1
#
_cell.length_a   1.000
_cell.length_b   1.000
_cell.length_c   1.000
_cell.angle_alpha   90.00
_cell.angle_beta   90.00
_cell.angle_gamma   90.00
#
_symmetry.space_group_name_H-M   'P 1'
#
loop_
_entity.id
_entity.type
_entity.pdbx_description
1 polymer ?
#
loop_
_entity_poly.entity_id
_entity_poly.type
_entity_poly.pdbx_seq_one_letter_code
_entity_poly.pdbx_strand_id
1 'polypeptide(L)'
;MSLAKVLRSIVRNDAMRSDPDAIYNGRTLALVCCACFGGMLFGWDTGAIGGVLNMDQTREKFGYAHRSKTDKANLDQNIVSTLQAGCFAACLVTSWFADKFGRRLSLIGAGLITTVGVILQAASGAKGTLAVMYVGRFIAGLGVGAASTLTPLYVSECVPRAIRGGLTGKVFHSAHFV
;
A
#
# COMPACT_ATOMS: atom_id res chain seq x y z
N MET A 1 24.13 -8.24 -22.17
CA MET A 1 22.89 -8.86 -22.71
C MET A 1 21.75 -7.88 -22.43
N SER A 2 21.26 -7.16 -23.44
CA SER A 2 20.36 -6.01 -23.24
C SER A 2 19.04 -6.46 -22.58
N LEU A 3 18.57 -5.71 -21.58
CA LEU A 3 17.32 -5.91 -20.85
C LEU A 3 16.12 -6.15 -21.79
N ALA A 4 16.15 -5.55 -22.98
CA ALA A 4 15.18 -5.72 -24.04
C ALA A 4 15.08 -7.18 -24.56
N LYS A 5 16.20 -7.93 -24.65
CA LYS A 5 16.19 -9.34 -25.07
C LYS A 5 15.55 -10.25 -24.02
N VAL A 6 15.78 -9.97 -22.73
CA VAL A 6 15.18 -10.73 -21.63
C VAL A 6 13.67 -10.46 -21.55
N LEU A 7 13.26 -9.19 -21.69
CA LEU A 7 11.84 -8.82 -21.72
C LEU A 7 11.09 -9.43 -22.91
N ARG A 8 11.70 -9.45 -24.11
CA ARG A 8 11.14 -10.14 -25.30
C ARG A 8 11.00 -11.65 -25.13
N SER A 9 11.81 -12.29 -24.27
CA SER A 9 11.72 -13.73 -24.00
C SER A 9 10.61 -14.08 -23.00
N ILE A 10 10.23 -13.15 -22.11
CA ILE A 10 9.24 -13.38 -21.05
C ILE A 10 7.85 -12.89 -21.47
N VAL A 11 7.77 -11.82 -22.27
CA VAL A 11 6.50 -11.24 -22.72
C VAL A 11 6.37 -11.44 -24.22
N ARG A 12 5.56 -12.42 -24.63
CA ARG A 12 5.13 -12.60 -26.02
C ARG A 12 3.94 -11.67 -26.27
N ASN A 13 4.20 -10.42 -26.64
CA ASN A 13 3.17 -9.45 -27.01
C ASN A 13 3.52 -8.80 -28.35
N ASP A 14 2.59 -8.84 -29.31
CA ASP A 14 2.80 -8.35 -30.68
C ASP A 14 3.10 -6.85 -30.74
N ALA A 15 2.66 -6.08 -29.74
CA ALA A 15 2.96 -4.66 -29.60
C ALA A 15 4.46 -4.35 -29.37
N MET A 16 5.26 -5.29 -28.85
CA MET A 16 6.71 -5.08 -28.67
C MET A 16 7.51 -5.14 -29.98
N ARG A 17 6.88 -5.54 -31.09
CA ARG A 17 7.55 -5.71 -32.38
C ARG A 17 7.71 -4.38 -33.14
N SER A 18 6.89 -3.38 -32.81
CA SER A 18 6.87 -2.06 -33.46
C SER A 18 7.52 -0.94 -32.66
N ASP A 19 7.82 -1.15 -31.37
CA ASP A 19 8.34 -0.13 -30.46
C ASP A 19 9.88 -0.10 -30.46
N PRO A 20 10.55 1.08 -30.55
CA PRO A 20 12.00 1.17 -30.52
C PRO A 20 12.58 0.72 -29.16
N ASP A 21 13.69 -0.04 -29.21
CA ASP A 21 14.30 -0.67 -28.02
C ASP A 21 14.77 0.33 -26.94
N ALA A 22 14.92 1.61 -27.29
CA ALA A 22 15.28 2.69 -26.35
C ALA A 22 14.19 2.98 -25.29
N ILE A 23 12.95 2.53 -25.53
CA ILE A 23 11.82 2.68 -24.60
C ILE A 23 11.97 1.77 -23.38
N TYR A 24 12.61 0.60 -23.53
CA TYR A 24 12.88 -0.35 -22.47
C TYR A 24 14.16 -0.01 -21.72
N ASN A 25 14.16 1.15 -21.06
CA ASN A 25 15.29 1.61 -20.28
C ASN A 25 15.27 1.00 -18.86
N GLY A 26 16.45 0.74 -18.26
CA GLY A 26 16.53 0.22 -16.89
C GLY A 26 15.92 1.17 -15.85
N ARG A 27 15.90 2.48 -16.16
CA ARG A 27 15.26 3.52 -15.34
C ARG A 27 13.74 3.36 -15.21
N THR A 28 13.06 3.00 -16.30
CA THR A 28 11.60 2.77 -16.28
C THR A 28 11.27 1.51 -15.46
N LEU A 29 12.09 0.46 -15.58
CA LEU A 29 11.94 -0.74 -14.75
C LEU A 29 12.15 -0.42 -13.26
N ALA A 30 13.19 0.36 -12.92
CA ALA A 30 13.46 0.76 -11.54
C ALA A 30 12.31 1.58 -10.94
N LEU A 31 11.73 2.52 -11.71
CA LEU A 31 10.57 3.30 -11.27
C LEU A 31 9.34 2.41 -11.01
N VAL A 32 9.11 1.40 -11.84
CA VAL A 32 8.02 0.44 -11.64
C VAL A 32 8.27 -0.42 -10.42
N CYS A 33 9.50 -0.89 -10.20
CA CYS A 33 9.87 -1.61 -8.98
C CYS A 33 9.64 -0.75 -7.73
N CYS A 34 10.03 0.52 -7.75
CA CYS A 34 9.74 1.46 -6.66
C CYS A 34 8.23 1.66 -6.45
N ALA A 35 7.44 1.72 -7.51
CA ALA A 35 5.99 1.80 -7.41
C ALA A 35 5.39 0.51 -6.82
N CYS A 36 5.90 -0.68 -7.16
CA CYS A 36 5.46 -1.94 -6.55
C CYS A 36 5.60 -1.96 -5.03
N PHE A 37 6.58 -1.27 -4.45
CA PHE A 37 6.69 -1.12 -2.99
C PHE A 37 5.49 -0.37 -2.37
N GLY A 38 4.84 0.53 -3.12
CA GLY A 38 3.60 1.18 -2.68
C GLY A 38 2.43 0.20 -2.55
N GLY A 39 2.33 -0.78 -3.45
CA GLY A 39 1.37 -1.88 -3.35
C GLY A 39 1.70 -2.86 -2.21
N MET A 40 3.00 -3.17 -2.03
CA MET A 40 3.49 -4.02 -0.94
C MET A 40 3.21 -3.42 0.44
N LEU A 41 3.30 -2.10 0.58
CA LEU A 41 3.00 -1.38 1.83
C LEU A 41 1.57 -1.66 2.33
N PHE A 42 0.58 -1.74 1.43
CA PHE A 42 -0.80 -2.08 1.79
C PHE A 42 -0.93 -3.52 2.33
N GLY A 43 -0.28 -4.48 1.65
CA GLY A 43 -0.22 -5.87 2.12
C GLY A 43 0.49 -5.99 3.47
N TRP A 44 1.61 -5.28 3.63
CA TRP A 44 2.36 -5.24 4.89
C TRP A 44 1.53 -4.70 6.06
N ASP A 45 0.80 -3.60 5.90
CA ASP A 45 -0.02 -3.04 7.00
C ASP A 45 -1.15 -4.01 7.42
N THR A 46 -1.74 -4.69 6.44
CA THR A 46 -2.78 -5.71 6.65
C THR A 46 -2.24 -6.98 7.31
N GLY A 47 -1.04 -7.43 6.93
CA GLY A 47 -0.39 -8.59 7.57
C GLY A 47 0.14 -8.27 8.98
N ALA A 48 0.72 -7.09 9.17
CA ALA A 48 1.28 -6.66 10.45
C ALA A 48 0.21 -6.56 11.55
N ILE A 49 -1.00 -6.06 11.23
CA ILE A 49 -2.09 -6.02 12.23
C ILE A 49 -2.54 -7.41 12.65
N GLY A 50 -2.61 -8.37 11.71
CA GLY A 50 -2.93 -9.76 12.03
C GLY A 50 -1.92 -10.37 13.01
N GLY A 51 -0.63 -10.06 12.86
CA GLY A 51 0.41 -10.47 13.81
C GLY A 51 0.28 -9.78 15.17
N VAL A 52 0.10 -8.46 15.19
CA VAL A 52 0.02 -7.66 16.43
C VAL A 52 -1.20 -8.02 17.28
N LEU A 53 -2.34 -8.38 16.66
CA LEU A 53 -3.54 -8.82 17.38
C LEU A 53 -3.40 -10.22 18.01
N ASN A 54 -2.53 -11.07 17.46
CA ASN A 54 -2.29 -12.43 17.96
C ASN A 54 -1.21 -12.51 19.05
N MET A 55 -0.50 -11.42 19.36
CA MET A 55 0.52 -11.42 20.42
C MET A 55 -0.11 -11.38 21.82
N ASP A 56 0.41 -12.18 22.74
CA ASP A 56 -0.09 -12.22 24.13
C ASP A 56 0.16 -10.91 24.89
N GLN A 57 1.24 -10.19 24.57
CA GLN A 57 1.59 -8.92 25.21
C GLN A 57 0.62 -7.77 24.87
N THR A 58 0.10 -7.73 23.65
CA THR A 58 -0.97 -6.80 23.27
C THR A 58 -2.28 -7.22 23.92
N ARG A 59 -2.53 -8.52 24.07
CA ARG A 59 -3.71 -9.04 24.78
C ARG A 59 -3.71 -8.65 26.27
N GLU A 60 -2.56 -8.65 26.93
CA GLU A 60 -2.48 -8.18 28.32
C GLU A 60 -2.58 -6.65 28.44
N LYS A 61 -1.85 -5.90 27.60
CA LYS A 61 -1.81 -4.42 27.66
C LYS A 61 -3.13 -3.74 27.28
N PHE A 62 -3.93 -4.36 26.42
CA PHE A 62 -5.25 -3.87 26.05
C PHE A 62 -6.39 -4.40 26.94
N GLY A 63 -6.07 -5.12 28.03
CA GLY A 63 -7.04 -5.53 29.04
C GLY A 63 -7.89 -6.75 28.66
N TYR A 64 -7.36 -7.65 27.81
CA TYR A 64 -8.08 -8.84 27.37
C TYR A 64 -8.06 -10.02 28.37
N ALA A 65 -7.40 -9.89 29.54
CA ALA A 65 -7.21 -10.99 30.50
C ALA A 65 -8.53 -11.55 31.08
N HIS A 66 -9.61 -10.75 31.16
CA HIS A 66 -10.88 -11.15 31.77
C HIS A 66 -12.12 -11.05 30.84
N ARG A 67 -11.96 -10.79 29.53
CA ARG A 67 -13.10 -10.64 28.59
C ARG A 67 -13.42 -11.90 27.77
N SER A 68 -14.72 -12.09 27.51
CA SER A 68 -15.27 -13.18 26.67
C SER A 68 -14.70 -13.15 25.25
N LYS A 69 -14.61 -14.32 24.59
CA LYS A 69 -14.06 -14.47 23.22
C LYS A 69 -14.75 -13.53 22.21
N THR A 70 -16.04 -13.26 22.39
CA THR A 70 -16.85 -12.39 21.52
C THR A 70 -16.42 -10.93 21.60
N ASP A 71 -16.10 -10.41 22.79
CA ASP A 71 -15.68 -9.03 22.96
C ASP A 71 -14.30 -8.77 22.36
N LYS A 72 -13.43 -9.79 22.34
CA LYS A 72 -12.11 -9.69 21.70
C LYS A 72 -12.25 -9.52 20.19
N ALA A 73 -13.06 -10.38 19.57
CA ALA A 73 -13.34 -10.33 18.15
C ALA A 73 -13.97 -8.99 17.72
N ASN A 74 -14.89 -8.44 18.53
CA ASN A 74 -15.51 -7.15 18.25
C ASN A 74 -14.50 -5.99 18.25
N LEU A 75 -13.57 -5.96 19.21
CA LEU A 75 -12.54 -4.92 19.27
C LEU A 75 -11.54 -5.01 18.12
N ASP A 76 -11.10 -6.23 17.80
CA ASP A 76 -10.18 -6.50 16.70
C ASP A 76 -10.79 -6.08 15.36
N GLN A 77 -12.07 -6.43 15.14
CA GLN A 77 -12.83 -5.98 13.96
C GLN A 77 -12.97 -4.46 13.90
N ASN A 78 -13.18 -3.79 15.05
CA ASN A 78 -13.28 -2.33 15.08
C ASN A 78 -11.95 -1.65 14.72
N ILE A 79 -10.81 -2.25 15.07
CA ILE A 79 -9.48 -1.74 14.72
C ILE A 79 -9.24 -1.85 13.22
N VAL A 80 -9.62 -2.99 12.63
CA VAL A 80 -9.48 -3.24 11.18
C VAL A 80 -10.45 -2.34 10.38
N SER A 81 -11.69 -2.17 10.83
CA SER A 81 -12.69 -1.34 10.14
C SER A 81 -12.31 0.15 10.14
N THR A 82 -11.61 0.63 11.17
CA THR A 82 -11.15 2.02 11.26
C THR A 82 -10.13 2.35 10.15
N LEU A 83 -9.26 1.41 9.79
CA LEU A 83 -8.36 1.56 8.64
C LEU A 83 -9.14 1.63 7.34
N GLN A 84 -10.14 0.76 7.16
CA GLN A 84 -10.99 0.75 5.98
C GLN A 84 -11.76 2.07 5.80
N ALA A 85 -12.25 2.65 6.90
CA ALA A 85 -12.88 3.96 6.93
C ALA A 85 -11.89 5.08 6.51
N GLY A 86 -10.64 5.01 6.97
CA GLY A 86 -9.56 5.89 6.52
C GLY A 86 -9.28 5.76 5.03
N CYS A 87 -9.17 4.54 4.51
CA CYS A 87 -9.00 4.28 3.08
C CYS A 87 -10.16 4.84 2.24
N PHE A 88 -11.40 4.69 2.71
CA PHE A 88 -12.58 5.22 2.02
C PHE A 88 -12.52 6.75 1.91
N ALA A 89 -12.20 7.43 3.02
CA ALA A 89 -12.00 8.87 3.03
C ALA A 89 -10.84 9.30 2.12
N ALA A 90 -9.75 8.52 2.10
CA ALA A 90 -8.60 8.75 1.24
C ALA A 90 -8.99 8.75 -0.24
N CYS A 91 -9.74 7.74 -0.69
CA CYS A 91 -10.11 7.58 -2.09
C CYS A 91 -10.89 8.79 -2.63
N LEU A 92 -11.75 9.41 -1.80
CA LEU A 92 -12.51 10.59 -2.18
C LEU A 92 -11.62 11.82 -2.40
N VAL A 93 -10.63 12.02 -1.53
CA VAL A 93 -9.74 13.19 -1.59
C VAL A 93 -8.59 12.99 -2.59
N THR A 94 -8.15 11.74 -2.77
CA THR A 94 -6.96 11.41 -3.56
C THR A 94 -7.14 11.77 -5.03
N SER A 95 -8.32 11.56 -5.62
CA SER A 95 -8.59 11.93 -7.01
C SER A 95 -8.34 13.42 -7.27
N TRP A 96 -8.83 14.29 -6.39
CA TRP A 96 -8.63 15.74 -6.50
C TRP A 96 -7.17 16.15 -6.24
N PHE A 97 -6.51 15.50 -5.27
CA PHE A 97 -5.12 15.78 -4.93
C PHE A 97 -4.15 15.33 -6.02
N ALA A 98 -4.44 14.20 -6.69
CA ALA A 98 -3.66 13.64 -7.79
C ALA A 98 -3.59 14.60 -8.98
N ASP A 99 -4.72 15.22 -9.33
CA ASP A 99 -4.82 16.15 -10.46
C ASP A 99 -4.15 17.50 -10.18
N LYS A 100 -4.19 17.97 -8.92
CA LYS A 100 -3.67 19.30 -8.56
C LYS A 100 -2.17 19.33 -8.26
N PHE A 101 -1.64 18.35 -7.53
CA PHE A 101 -0.23 18.33 -7.09
C PHE A 101 0.67 17.44 -7.96
N GLY A 102 0.08 16.68 -8.89
CA GLY A 102 0.79 15.74 -9.74
C GLY A 102 1.09 14.40 -9.07
N ARG A 103 1.13 13.34 -9.89
CA ARG A 103 1.15 11.94 -9.42
C ARG A 103 2.35 11.61 -8.51
N ARG A 104 3.55 12.13 -8.83
CA ARG A 104 4.78 11.87 -8.07
C ARG A 104 4.75 12.47 -6.66
N LEU A 105 4.33 13.72 -6.53
CA LEU A 105 4.30 14.40 -5.23
C LEU A 105 3.20 13.83 -4.34
N SER A 106 2.06 13.47 -4.92
CA SER A 106 0.97 12.82 -4.18
C SER A 106 1.39 11.45 -3.63
N LEU A 107 2.19 10.67 -4.36
CA LEU A 107 2.76 9.40 -3.88
C LEU A 107 3.72 9.60 -2.68
N ILE A 108 4.60 10.60 -2.76
CA ILE A 108 5.53 10.93 -1.66
C ILE A 108 4.76 11.41 -0.43
N GLY A 109 3.77 12.29 -0.63
CA GLY A 109 2.91 12.79 0.44
C GLY A 109 2.11 11.67 1.13
N ALA A 110 1.56 10.73 0.36
CA ALA A 110 0.87 9.56 0.89
C ALA A 110 1.79 8.72 1.79
N GLY A 111 3.04 8.48 1.38
CA GLY A 111 4.03 7.77 2.19
C GLY A 111 4.39 8.49 3.50
N LEU A 112 4.46 9.82 3.49
CA LEU A 112 4.69 10.61 4.71
C LEU A 112 3.51 10.49 5.68
N ILE A 113 2.28 10.58 5.18
CA ILE A 113 1.06 10.43 6.00
C ILE A 113 1.02 9.04 6.64
N THR A 114 1.30 7.99 5.85
CA THR A 114 1.39 6.62 6.40
C THR A 114 2.47 6.51 7.47
N THR A 115 3.64 7.11 7.26
CA THR A 115 4.73 7.09 8.24
C THR A 115 4.31 7.71 9.58
N VAL A 116 3.63 8.87 9.54
CA VAL A 116 3.08 9.51 10.75
C VAL A 116 2.06 8.61 11.44
N GLY A 117 1.17 7.97 10.67
CA GLY A 117 0.19 7.01 11.20
C GLY A 117 0.84 5.81 11.89
N VAL A 118 1.91 5.24 11.31
CA VAL A 118 2.65 4.11 11.90
C VAL A 118 3.39 4.53 13.17
N ILE A 119 3.99 5.73 13.20
CA ILE A 119 4.64 6.26 14.41
C ILE A 119 3.63 6.42 15.55
N LEU A 120 2.42 6.93 15.25
CA LEU A 120 1.35 7.04 16.24
C LEU A 120 0.90 5.68 16.76
N GLN A 121 0.79 4.67 15.90
CA GLN A 121 0.47 3.30 16.31
C GLN A 121 1.59 2.69 17.18
N ALA A 122 2.86 2.88 16.83
CA ALA A 122 3.99 2.41 17.61
C ALA A 122 4.04 3.08 18.99
N ALA A 123 3.81 4.39 19.07
CA ALA A 123 3.71 5.13 20.32
C ALA A 123 2.51 4.67 21.18
N SER A 124 1.41 4.30 20.54
CA SER A 124 0.24 3.72 21.21
C SER A 124 0.57 2.38 21.88
N GLY A 125 1.37 1.53 21.24
CA GLY A 125 1.84 0.26 21.81
C GLY A 125 2.73 0.42 23.05
N ALA A 126 3.43 1.56 23.14
CA ALA A 126 4.23 1.91 24.32
C ALA A 126 3.38 2.40 25.50
N LYS A 127 2.30 3.16 25.24
CA LYS A 127 1.44 3.76 26.29
C LYS A 127 0.19 2.95 26.65
N GLY A 128 -0.19 1.95 25.85
CA GLY A 128 -1.35 1.07 26.13
C GLY A 128 -2.73 1.74 25.91
N THR A 129 -2.81 2.78 25.08
CA THR A 129 -4.06 3.56 24.90
C THR A 129 -4.78 3.17 23.60
N LEU A 130 -5.95 2.53 23.68
CA LEU A 130 -6.75 2.12 22.50
C LEU A 130 -7.11 3.28 21.55
N ALA A 131 -7.43 4.46 22.10
CA ALA A 131 -7.83 5.62 21.30
C ALA A 131 -6.73 6.09 20.33
N VAL A 132 -5.46 6.07 20.76
CA VAL A 132 -4.33 6.48 19.93
C VAL A 132 -4.09 5.47 18.80
N MET A 133 -4.35 4.19 19.05
CA MET A 133 -4.29 3.15 18.02
C MET A 133 -5.35 3.37 16.94
N TYR A 134 -6.60 3.68 17.32
CA TYR A 134 -7.67 3.99 16.35
C TYR A 134 -7.33 5.22 15.50
N VAL A 135 -6.85 6.30 16.11
CA VAL A 135 -6.45 7.52 15.37
C VAL A 135 -5.27 7.24 14.45
N GLY A 136 -4.25 6.52 14.92
CA GLY A 136 -3.09 6.13 14.10
C GLY A 136 -3.48 5.24 12.92
N ARG A 137 -4.46 4.34 13.10
CA ARG A 137 -5.04 3.49 12.05
C ARG A 137 -5.80 4.28 10.99
N PHE A 138 -6.59 5.25 11.42
CA PHE A 138 -7.30 6.13 10.50
C PHE A 138 -6.33 6.95 9.65
N ILE A 139 -5.30 7.54 10.27
CA ILE A 139 -4.28 8.33 9.58
C ILE A 139 -3.42 7.46 8.66
N ALA A 140 -3.01 6.27 9.11
CA ALA A 140 -2.31 5.32 8.25
C ALA A 140 -3.17 4.91 7.06
N GLY A 141 -4.46 4.62 7.28
CA GLY A 141 -5.43 4.31 6.23
C GLY A 141 -5.59 5.44 5.20
N LEU A 142 -5.53 6.71 5.63
CA LEU A 142 -5.53 7.86 4.71
C LEU A 142 -4.34 7.81 3.74
N GLY A 143 -3.14 7.54 4.23
CA GLY A 143 -1.94 7.46 3.41
C GLY A 143 -1.91 6.22 2.52
N VAL A 144 -2.23 5.04 3.07
CA VAL A 144 -2.16 3.77 2.32
C VAL A 144 -3.27 3.69 1.26
N GLY A 145 -4.48 4.17 1.55
CA GLY A 145 -5.58 4.26 0.58
C GLY A 145 -5.24 5.18 -0.59
N ALA A 146 -4.62 6.32 -0.30
CA ALA A 146 -4.11 7.22 -1.34
C ALA A 146 -2.99 6.58 -2.17
N ALA A 147 -2.03 5.90 -1.52
CA ALA A 147 -0.96 5.20 -2.22
C ALA A 147 -1.48 4.09 -3.15
N SER A 148 -2.49 3.32 -2.70
CA SER A 148 -3.08 2.21 -3.47
C SER A 148 -3.76 2.65 -4.75
N THR A 149 -4.40 3.84 -4.75
CA THR A 149 -5.02 4.41 -5.95
C THR A 149 -4.00 5.09 -6.88
N LEU A 150 -3.00 5.78 -6.32
CA LEU A 150 -1.98 6.50 -7.09
C LEU A 150 -0.93 5.59 -7.73
N THR A 151 -0.56 4.48 -7.08
CA THR A 151 0.48 3.57 -7.56
C THR A 151 0.19 2.99 -8.95
N PRO A 152 -0.95 2.31 -9.20
CA PRO A 152 -1.23 1.77 -10.53
C PRO A 152 -1.43 2.87 -11.58
N LEU A 153 -1.96 4.03 -11.19
CA LEU A 153 -2.11 5.19 -12.07
C LEU A 153 -0.75 5.71 -12.54
N TYR A 154 0.17 5.94 -11.61
CA TYR A 154 1.55 6.36 -11.91
C TYR A 154 2.29 5.34 -12.79
N VAL A 155 2.16 4.04 -12.50
CA VAL A 155 2.75 2.97 -13.31
C VAL A 155 2.14 2.97 -14.72
N SER A 156 0.84 3.16 -14.86
CA SER A 156 0.17 3.15 -16.16
C SER A 156 0.59 4.30 -17.08
N GLU A 157 1.06 5.41 -16.51
CA GLU A 157 1.56 6.58 -17.22
C GLU A 157 3.05 6.48 -17.55
N CYS A 158 3.83 5.85 -16.68
CA CYS A 158 5.28 5.72 -16.87
C CYS A 158 5.66 4.53 -17.77
N VAL A 159 4.78 3.53 -17.90
CA VAL A 159 5.10 2.27 -18.55
C VAL A 159 4.68 2.24 -20.03
N PRO A 160 5.54 1.75 -20.94
CA PRO A 160 5.21 1.63 -22.35
C PRO A 160 4.06 0.66 -22.63
N ARG A 161 3.29 0.98 -23.67
CA ARG A 161 1.99 0.36 -23.99
C ARG A 161 2.04 -1.17 -24.04
N ALA A 162 3.12 -1.75 -24.54
CA ALA A 162 3.25 -3.19 -24.75
C ALA A 162 3.42 -4.03 -23.46
N ILE A 163 3.92 -3.46 -22.35
CA ILE A 163 4.15 -4.19 -21.08
C ILE A 163 3.31 -3.65 -19.91
N ARG A 164 2.52 -2.59 -20.15
CA ARG A 164 1.71 -1.91 -19.14
C ARG A 164 0.78 -2.85 -18.39
N GLY A 165 0.01 -3.69 -19.10
CA GLY A 165 -0.95 -4.61 -18.46
C GLY A 165 -0.29 -5.61 -17.51
N GLY A 166 0.85 -6.19 -17.91
CA GLY A 166 1.59 -7.15 -17.09
C GLY A 166 2.26 -6.51 -15.87
N LEU A 167 2.74 -5.27 -15.98
CA LEU A 167 3.36 -4.56 -14.86
C LEU A 167 2.34 -3.97 -13.89
N THR A 168 1.27 -3.36 -14.39
CA THR A 168 0.17 -2.86 -13.54
C THR A 168 -0.53 -4.01 -12.81
N GLY A 169 -0.72 -5.17 -13.46
CA GLY A 169 -1.26 -6.36 -12.80
C GLY A 169 -0.36 -6.92 -11.71
N LYS A 170 0.97 -6.86 -11.88
CA LYS A 170 1.93 -7.29 -10.85
C LYS A 170 1.89 -6.42 -9.59
N VAL A 171 1.60 -5.13 -9.70
CA VAL A 171 1.43 -4.24 -8.53
C VAL A 171 0.31 -4.75 -7.61
N PHE A 172 -0.83 -5.14 -8.18
CA PHE A 172 -1.96 -5.69 -7.40
C PHE A 172 -1.67 -7.09 -6.86
N HIS A 173 -1.00 -7.93 -7.65
CA HIS A 173 -0.60 -9.26 -7.19
C HIS A 173 0.35 -9.19 -5.98
N SER A 174 1.29 -8.24 -5.98
CA SER A 174 2.19 -8.00 -4.84
C SER A 174 1.49 -7.48 -3.59
N ALA A 175 0.30 -6.88 -3.71
CA ALA A 175 -0.48 -6.43 -2.54
C ALA A 175 -1.26 -7.56 -1.86
N HIS A 176 -1.50 -8.68 -2.54
CA HIS A 176 -2.28 -9.82 -2.04
C HIS A 176 -1.43 -10.98 -1.47
N PHE A 177 -0.12 -10.98 -1.68
CA PHE A 177 0.79 -12.09 -1.32
C PHE A 177 1.56 -11.89 0.00
N VAL A 178 1.15 -10.94 0.84
CA VAL A 178 1.65 -10.73 2.21
C VAL A 178 0.50 -10.96 3.17
#